data_AF-A0A0P6Z333-F1
#
_entry.id   AF-A0A0P6Z333-F1
#
_cell.length_a   1.000
_cell.length_b   1.000
_cell.length_c   1.000
_cell.angle_alpha   90.00
_cell.angle_beta   90.00
_cell.angle_gamma   90.00
#
_symmetry.space_group_name_H-M   'P 1'
#
loop_
_entity.id
_entity.type
_entity.pdbx_description
1 polymer ?
#
loop_
_entity_poly.entity_id
_entity_poly.type
_entity_poly.pdbx_seq_one_letter_code
_entity_poly.pdbx_strand_id
1 'polypeptide(L)'
;MRKHTLLAFILALSLILAGCQPAAAPEPTAAPTAVPTAAEVLAPELPALTVLSGEKSLELTLEEVLKMPAVEGYAGIKSSTGKITPPALFKGVLITDLLKDMGGLTPELGVQLEAEDGYAITYSADQITEGDFITYDPVTGDEIEVSGPLQVILAYEMDGQPLDAKRDGQLRVAVISAEKNQVVDGHWAVKWVSKLTVKDMGEEWTLVLDGAITQEIDRGTFESGAAENCHKATWTDDKAQEWTGIPLWLLVGYVDDEIKHNGPAFNDALADAGYTVEVVAKDGYSVTFDSAKVKRNDNMIVAYLMNGNPLTEKDFPLHLVGSDATKKDSIGSIAQIIVHLDAKPAAESASTEEVKPTEAAPAPAAEVSGDFVITGMVETPTGWTMDDLKKLEVVKLNVEHPKKGKMDVEGVLLKTLFDVVKVKVEAATLVLTASDGYTAEAKMADVLACKDCLVQFTEDGKLNAVMPGLESSTWVKEIVKFEIK
;
A
#
# COMPACT_ATOMS: atom_id res chain seq x y z
N MET A 1 -26.03 -23.39 -66.98
CA MET A 1 -26.01 -21.98 -67.43
C MET A 1 -24.58 -21.48 -67.23
N ARG A 2 -23.75 -21.55 -68.28
CA ARG A 2 -23.29 -20.42 -69.14
C ARG A 2 -22.32 -19.50 -68.36
N LYS A 3 -21.03 -19.32 -68.70
CA LYS A 3 -20.23 -19.48 -69.95
C LYS A 3 -18.74 -19.64 -69.56
N HIS A 4 -18.04 -20.68 -70.02
CA HIS A 4 -17.15 -20.76 -71.20
C HIS A 4 -15.76 -20.09 -71.02
N THR A 5 -14.68 -20.85 -70.81
CA THR A 5 -13.75 -21.52 -71.76
C THR A 5 -12.75 -20.63 -72.50
N LEU A 6 -11.50 -21.16 -72.58
CA LEU A 6 -10.51 -21.01 -73.65
C LEU A 6 -9.73 -19.68 -73.74
N LEU A 7 -8.48 -19.58 -74.20
CA LEU A 7 -7.45 -20.50 -74.70
C LEU A 7 -6.15 -19.68 -74.81
N ALA A 8 -5.01 -20.35 -74.76
CA ALA A 8 -3.71 -19.81 -75.12
C ALA A 8 -3.52 -19.55 -76.64
N PHE A 9 -2.40 -18.88 -76.97
CA PHE A 9 -1.49 -19.03 -78.13
C PHE A 9 -1.34 -17.90 -79.18
N ILE A 10 -0.06 -17.72 -79.58
CA ILE A 10 0.53 -17.20 -80.86
C ILE A 10 0.79 -15.67 -80.89
N LEU A 11 2.05 -15.18 -80.78
CA LEU A 11 3.19 -15.15 -81.72
C LEU A 11 2.98 -14.22 -82.93
N ALA A 12 3.71 -13.09 -82.99
CA ALA A 12 4.19 -12.50 -84.25
C ALA A 12 5.27 -11.43 -84.04
N LEU A 13 6.25 -11.50 -84.93
CA LEU A 13 7.52 -10.80 -85.09
C LEU A 13 7.41 -9.77 -86.23
N SER A 14 8.06 -8.60 -86.13
CA SER A 14 8.75 -7.83 -87.22
C SER A 14 8.90 -6.34 -86.84
N LEU A 15 10.12 -5.84 -86.61
CA LEU A 15 11.10 -5.20 -87.52
C LEU A 15 10.77 -3.74 -87.89
N ILE A 16 11.75 -2.82 -87.68
CA ILE A 16 12.32 -1.89 -88.68
C ILE A 16 13.59 -1.22 -88.12
N LEU A 17 14.61 -1.12 -88.98
CA LEU A 17 15.97 -0.57 -88.79
C LEU A 17 16.06 0.95 -89.01
N ALA A 18 17.08 1.60 -88.41
CA ALA A 18 18.03 2.59 -88.98
C ALA A 18 18.73 3.36 -87.84
N GLY A 19 20.02 3.69 -87.80
CA GLY A 19 21.18 3.55 -88.68
C GLY A 19 22.48 3.91 -87.91
N CYS A 20 23.65 3.59 -88.47
CA CYS A 20 25.00 3.83 -87.92
C CYS A 20 25.46 5.30 -88.12
N GLN A 21 26.21 5.95 -87.22
CA GLN A 21 27.70 6.10 -87.15
C GLN A 21 28.03 7.31 -86.21
N PRO A 22 29.29 7.62 -85.84
CA PRO A 22 30.44 6.82 -85.40
C PRO A 22 31.00 7.28 -84.02
N ALA A 23 31.88 6.47 -83.44
CA ALA A 23 32.50 6.67 -82.12
C ALA A 23 33.53 7.82 -82.09
N ALA A 24 33.54 8.59 -81.00
CA ALA A 24 34.63 9.47 -80.59
C ALA A 24 35.36 8.87 -79.36
N ALA A 25 36.68 8.97 -79.35
CA ALA A 25 37.58 8.47 -78.30
C ALA A 25 37.43 9.28 -76.99
N PRO A 26 37.76 8.70 -75.81
CA PRO A 26 37.52 9.33 -74.52
C PRO A 26 38.54 10.42 -74.22
N GLU A 27 38.07 11.59 -73.77
CA GLU A 27 38.89 12.63 -73.16
C GLU A 27 39.17 12.30 -71.67
N PRO A 28 40.32 12.72 -71.12
CA PRO A 28 40.75 12.35 -69.78
C PRO A 28 39.87 13.01 -68.71
N THR A 29 39.27 12.17 -67.87
CA THR A 29 38.48 12.59 -66.70
C THR A 29 39.34 13.39 -65.73
N ALA A 30 39.00 14.67 -65.55
CA ALA A 30 39.52 15.48 -64.47
C ALA A 30 39.08 14.88 -63.11
N ALA A 31 40.02 14.77 -62.18
CA ALA A 31 39.75 14.31 -60.82
C ALA A 31 38.69 15.20 -60.14
N PRO A 32 37.70 14.64 -59.43
CA PRO A 32 36.76 15.45 -58.68
C PRO A 32 37.48 16.11 -57.51
N THR A 33 37.44 17.44 -57.50
CA THR A 33 37.80 18.28 -56.36
C THR A 33 37.00 17.84 -55.14
N ALA A 34 37.69 17.57 -54.02
CA ALA A 34 37.04 17.23 -52.76
C ALA A 34 36.14 18.39 -52.30
N VAL A 35 34.84 18.15 -52.29
CA VAL A 35 33.88 18.93 -51.49
C VAL A 35 34.18 18.65 -50.01
N PRO A 36 34.25 19.67 -49.13
CA PRO A 36 34.42 19.42 -47.71
C PRO A 36 33.18 18.66 -47.23
N THR A 37 33.42 17.49 -46.64
CA THR A 37 32.41 16.71 -45.93
C THR A 37 31.74 17.64 -44.92
N ALA A 38 30.47 17.96 -45.15
CA ALA A 38 29.62 18.53 -44.13
C ALA A 38 29.64 17.54 -42.96
N ALA A 39 30.09 18.01 -41.79
CA ALA A 39 29.95 17.24 -40.57
C ALA A 39 28.48 16.82 -40.45
N GLU A 40 28.24 15.51 -40.40
CA GLU A 40 26.94 14.99 -39.98
C GLU A 40 26.66 15.61 -38.62
N VAL A 41 25.67 16.50 -38.58
CA VAL A 41 25.02 16.88 -37.33
C VAL A 41 24.31 15.61 -36.88
N LEU A 42 24.99 14.77 -36.10
CA LEU A 42 24.38 13.64 -35.42
C LEU A 42 23.14 14.16 -34.70
N ALA A 43 21.99 13.55 -34.97
CA ALA A 43 20.78 13.82 -34.21
C ALA A 43 21.12 13.65 -32.71
N PRO A 44 20.61 14.52 -31.82
CA PRO A 44 20.87 14.37 -30.40
C PRO A 44 20.45 12.96 -29.96
N GLU A 45 21.37 12.21 -29.34
CA GLU A 45 21.02 10.92 -28.76
C GLU A 45 19.93 11.13 -27.71
N LEU A 46 18.85 10.36 -27.82
CA LEU A 46 17.79 10.40 -26.81
C LEU A 46 18.37 9.92 -25.47
N PRO A 47 17.95 10.51 -24.33
CA PRO A 47 18.43 10.06 -23.04
C PRO A 47 18.04 8.60 -22.80
N ALA A 48 18.95 7.85 -22.17
CA ALA A 48 18.66 6.49 -21.72
C ALA A 48 17.79 6.51 -20.46
N LEU A 49 17.90 7.59 -19.65
CA LEU A 49 17.11 7.80 -18.45
C LEU A 49 16.72 9.26 -18.31
N THR A 50 15.45 9.52 -18.03
CA THR A 50 14.97 10.82 -17.54
C THR A 50 14.56 10.69 -16.08
N VAL A 51 15.07 11.57 -15.21
CA VAL A 51 14.70 11.64 -13.79
C VAL A 51 14.02 12.98 -13.53
N LEU A 52 12.80 12.94 -13.02
CA LEU A 52 11.98 14.11 -12.69
C LEU A 52 11.75 14.20 -11.19
N SER A 53 11.84 15.39 -10.61
CA SER A 53 11.48 15.67 -9.22
C SER A 53 11.01 17.13 -9.09
N GLY A 54 9.69 17.32 -8.97
CA GLY A 54 9.07 18.64 -9.04
C GLY A 54 9.43 19.37 -10.34
N GLU A 55 10.05 20.55 -10.24
CA GLU A 55 10.51 21.32 -11.40
C GLU A 55 11.90 20.88 -11.92
N LYS A 56 12.60 20.00 -11.20
CA LYS A 56 13.92 19.51 -11.62
C LYS A 56 13.75 18.39 -12.65
N SER A 57 14.56 18.45 -13.69
CA SER A 57 14.72 17.39 -14.68
C SER A 57 16.21 17.09 -14.87
N LEU A 58 16.54 15.80 -14.91
CA LEU A 58 17.85 15.28 -15.22
C LEU A 58 17.72 14.27 -16.35
N GLU A 59 18.40 14.51 -17.46
CA GLU A 59 18.46 13.61 -18.61
C GLU A 59 19.87 13.01 -18.68
N LEU A 60 19.96 11.68 -18.64
CA LEU A 60 21.22 10.95 -18.65
C LEU A 60 21.30 10.03 -19.88
N THR A 61 22.43 10.08 -20.56
CA THR A 61 22.85 9.08 -21.54
C THR A 61 23.28 7.79 -20.83
N LEU A 62 23.29 6.66 -21.54
CA LEU A 62 23.78 5.40 -20.97
C LEU A 62 25.25 5.50 -20.53
N GLU A 63 26.08 6.24 -21.29
CA GLU A 63 27.49 6.44 -20.93
C GLU A 63 27.66 7.21 -19.61
N GLU A 64 26.79 8.18 -19.33
CA GLU A 64 26.79 8.92 -18.07
C GLU A 64 26.37 8.02 -16.90
N VAL A 65 25.30 7.22 -17.06
CA VAL A 65 24.87 6.24 -16.05
C VAL A 65 26.00 5.25 -15.72
N LEU A 66 26.71 4.75 -16.73
CA LEU A 66 27.83 3.81 -16.56
C LEU A 66 29.04 4.39 -15.81
N LYS A 67 29.17 5.72 -15.75
CA LYS A 67 30.24 6.42 -15.01
C LYS A 67 29.88 6.73 -13.57
N MET A 68 28.61 6.57 -13.18
CA MET A 68 28.17 6.81 -11.82
C MET A 68 28.69 5.73 -10.86
N PRO A 69 28.77 6.00 -9.55
CA PRO A 69 29.06 4.98 -8.55
C PRO A 69 28.09 3.81 -8.68
N ALA A 70 28.64 2.60 -8.75
CA ALA A 70 27.87 1.38 -8.96
C ALA A 70 28.07 0.40 -7.81
N VAL A 71 27.03 -0.36 -7.52
CA VAL A 71 27.04 -1.47 -6.58
C VAL A 71 26.69 -2.76 -7.31
N GLU A 72 27.04 -3.89 -6.68
CA GLU A 72 26.76 -5.23 -7.19
C GLU A 72 26.03 -6.04 -6.12
N GLY A 73 25.08 -6.87 -6.53
CA GLY A 73 24.38 -7.77 -5.63
C GLY A 73 23.46 -8.74 -6.37
N TYR A 74 22.89 -9.68 -5.63
CA TYR A 74 22.07 -10.74 -6.20
C TYR A 74 20.59 -10.38 -6.14
N ALA A 75 19.92 -10.50 -7.28
CA ALA A 75 18.48 -10.30 -7.38
C ALA A 75 17.86 -11.42 -8.22
N GLY A 76 16.69 -11.90 -7.81
CA GLY A 76 15.84 -12.81 -8.57
C GLY A 76 14.38 -12.43 -8.40
N ILE A 77 13.49 -13.15 -9.07
CA ILE A 77 12.05 -12.85 -9.00
C ILE A 77 11.19 -14.10 -8.86
N LYS A 78 10.04 -13.95 -8.20
CA LYS A 78 8.88 -14.85 -8.29
C LYS A 78 7.82 -14.19 -9.19
N SER A 79 7.38 -14.88 -10.24
CA SER A 79 6.27 -14.37 -11.06
C SER A 79 4.93 -14.51 -10.34
N SER A 80 3.91 -13.80 -10.79
CA SER A 80 2.52 -13.95 -10.32
C SER A 80 1.95 -15.36 -10.46
N THR A 81 2.56 -16.19 -11.32
CA THR A 81 2.23 -17.61 -11.46
C THR A 81 3.04 -18.54 -10.56
N GLY A 82 3.82 -17.98 -9.63
CA GLY A 82 4.69 -18.71 -8.70
C GLY A 82 6.00 -19.22 -9.31
N LYS A 83 6.33 -18.86 -10.55
CA LYS A 83 7.57 -19.31 -11.20
C LYS A 83 8.76 -18.51 -10.66
N ILE A 84 9.73 -19.21 -10.11
CA ILE A 84 10.98 -18.62 -9.64
C ILE A 84 11.98 -18.45 -10.81
N THR A 85 12.51 -17.23 -10.93
CA THR A 85 13.74 -16.94 -11.66
C THR A 85 14.85 -16.76 -10.61
N PRO A 86 15.86 -17.64 -10.59
CA PRO A 86 16.84 -17.67 -9.53
C PRO A 86 17.71 -16.39 -9.51
N PRO A 87 18.29 -16.03 -8.35
CA PRO A 87 19.13 -14.85 -8.23
C PRO A 87 20.35 -14.86 -9.18
N ALA A 88 20.47 -13.80 -9.98
CA ALA A 88 21.63 -13.51 -10.82
C ALA A 88 22.40 -12.32 -10.23
N LEU A 89 23.68 -12.18 -10.59
CA LEU A 89 24.47 -11.02 -10.15
C LEU A 89 24.12 -9.81 -11.00
N PHE A 90 23.66 -8.73 -10.39
CA PHE A 90 23.39 -7.47 -11.09
C PHE A 90 24.39 -6.40 -10.68
N LYS A 91 24.66 -5.48 -11.61
CA LYS A 91 25.42 -4.25 -11.36
C LYS A 91 24.62 -3.05 -11.84
N GLY A 92 24.61 -2.00 -11.03
CA GLY A 92 23.85 -0.80 -11.32
C GLY A 92 24.13 0.35 -10.37
N VAL A 93 23.45 1.46 -10.61
CA VAL A 93 23.47 2.65 -9.75
C VAL A 93 22.34 2.54 -8.73
N LEU A 94 22.59 2.90 -7.47
CA LEU A 94 21.52 2.98 -6.48
C LEU A 94 20.51 4.06 -6.88
N ILE A 95 19.20 3.76 -6.78
CA ILE A 95 18.18 4.77 -7.06
C ILE A 95 18.29 5.95 -6.09
N THR A 96 18.65 5.69 -4.82
CA THR A 96 18.91 6.75 -3.83
C THR A 96 20.05 7.70 -4.25
N ASP A 97 21.11 7.18 -4.88
CA ASP A 97 22.21 8.01 -5.40
C ASP A 97 21.78 8.86 -6.61
N LEU A 98 20.94 8.33 -7.49
CA LEU A 98 20.35 9.09 -8.60
C LEU A 98 19.48 10.26 -8.08
N LEU A 99 18.77 10.05 -6.98
CA LEU A 99 17.84 11.03 -6.43
C LEU A 99 18.47 12.05 -5.49
N LYS A 100 19.70 11.80 -5.03
CA LYS A 100 20.41 12.66 -4.06
C LYS A 100 20.47 14.12 -4.49
N ASP A 101 20.83 14.38 -5.75
CA ASP A 101 20.91 15.75 -6.30
C ASP A 101 19.54 16.28 -6.76
N MET A 102 18.57 15.38 -6.92
CA MET A 102 17.18 15.68 -7.26
C MET A 102 16.32 16.07 -6.04
N GLY A 103 16.86 16.05 -4.83
CA GLY A 103 16.18 16.44 -3.59
C GLY A 103 15.96 15.30 -2.60
N GLY A 104 16.31 14.06 -2.96
CA GLY A 104 16.12 12.86 -2.14
C GLY A 104 14.66 12.41 -2.07
N LEU A 105 14.39 11.54 -1.09
CA LEU A 105 13.05 11.03 -0.77
C LEU A 105 12.74 11.35 0.70
N THR A 106 11.52 11.81 0.96
CA THR A 106 10.91 11.84 2.30
C THR A 106 9.89 10.70 2.38
N PRO A 107 9.41 10.30 3.57
CA PRO A 107 8.46 9.20 3.71
C PRO A 107 7.16 9.36 2.89
N GLU A 108 6.76 10.60 2.59
CA GLU A 108 5.55 10.91 1.82
C GLU A 108 5.79 10.91 0.29
N LEU A 109 7.03 10.70 -0.14
CA LEU A 109 7.41 10.63 -1.54
C LEU A 109 7.53 9.18 -2.00
N GLY A 110 7.33 8.97 -3.29
CA GLY A 110 7.68 7.73 -3.95
C GLY A 110 8.32 7.96 -5.30
N VAL A 111 8.78 6.88 -5.91
CA VAL A 111 9.43 6.90 -7.22
C VAL A 111 8.57 6.11 -8.20
N GLN A 112 7.92 6.81 -9.12
CA GLN A 112 7.29 6.15 -10.26
C GLN A 112 8.34 5.81 -11.31
N LEU A 113 8.39 4.53 -11.64
CA LEU A 113 9.17 3.93 -12.70
C LEU A 113 8.30 3.83 -13.94
N GLU A 114 8.77 4.31 -15.08
CA GLU A 114 8.13 4.06 -16.38
C GLU A 114 9.11 3.36 -17.32
N ALA A 115 8.60 2.33 -18.00
CA ALA A 115 9.29 1.57 -19.01
C ALA A 115 8.96 2.08 -20.42
N GLU A 116 9.85 1.78 -21.38
CA GLU A 116 9.68 2.13 -22.80
C GLU A 116 8.39 1.55 -23.43
N ASP A 117 7.89 0.44 -22.90
CA ASP A 117 6.66 -0.23 -23.35
C ASP A 117 5.38 0.38 -22.73
N GLY A 118 5.52 1.41 -21.91
CA GLY A 118 4.42 2.10 -21.23
C GLY A 118 4.03 1.46 -19.89
N TYR A 119 4.66 0.36 -19.47
CA TYR A 119 4.47 -0.16 -18.13
C TYR A 119 4.97 0.86 -17.10
N ALA A 120 4.22 1.06 -16.02
CA ALA A 120 4.63 1.91 -14.91
C ALA A 120 4.23 1.31 -13.57
N ILE A 121 5.07 1.56 -12.55
CA ILE A 121 4.83 1.18 -11.16
C ILE A 121 5.46 2.23 -10.25
N THR A 122 4.91 2.42 -9.05
CA THR A 122 5.46 3.36 -8.07
C THR A 122 6.02 2.58 -6.89
N TYR A 123 7.24 2.94 -6.46
CA TYR A 123 7.88 2.43 -5.25
C TYR A 123 7.70 3.45 -4.13
N SER A 124 7.44 3.00 -2.90
CA SER A 124 7.45 3.87 -1.72
C SER A 124 8.87 4.34 -1.37
N ALA A 125 8.99 5.35 -0.51
CA ALA A 125 10.28 5.77 0.02
C ALA A 125 10.98 4.63 0.76
N ASP A 126 10.26 3.86 1.58
CA ASP A 126 10.82 2.79 2.41
C ASP A 126 11.29 1.61 1.55
N GLN A 127 10.56 1.27 0.49
CA GLN A 127 11.03 0.29 -0.50
C GLN A 127 12.37 0.71 -1.13
N ILE A 128 12.53 1.98 -1.48
CA ILE A 128 13.77 2.49 -2.10
C ILE A 128 14.90 2.65 -1.09
N THR A 129 14.60 3.07 0.14
CA THR A 129 15.61 3.51 1.12
C THR A 129 15.95 2.45 2.16
N GLU A 130 14.96 1.67 2.60
CA GLU A 130 15.09 0.63 3.63
C GLU A 130 15.07 -0.78 3.03
N GLY A 131 14.59 -0.92 1.79
CA GLY A 131 14.50 -2.20 1.12
C GLY A 131 13.35 -3.05 1.64
N ASP A 132 12.25 -2.42 2.05
CA ASP A 132 11.07 -3.08 2.59
C ASP A 132 10.28 -3.80 1.48
N PHE A 133 10.61 -5.07 1.26
CA PHE A 133 9.95 -5.92 0.27
C PHE A 133 9.57 -7.25 0.90
N ILE A 134 8.41 -7.78 0.51
CA ILE A 134 8.12 -9.20 0.68
C ILE A 134 9.16 -10.00 -0.11
N THR A 135 9.78 -10.95 0.56
CA THR A 135 10.79 -11.82 -0.03
C THR A 135 10.41 -13.28 0.06
N TYR A 136 10.93 -14.06 -0.88
CA TYR A 136 10.69 -15.49 -0.98
C TYR A 136 12.00 -16.26 -1.07
N ASP A 137 12.00 -17.46 -0.52
CA ASP A 137 13.10 -18.41 -0.65
C ASP A 137 13.25 -18.81 -2.14
N PRO A 138 14.46 -18.67 -2.74
CA PRO A 138 14.69 -18.93 -4.15
C PRO A 138 14.50 -20.39 -4.60
N VAL A 139 14.35 -21.34 -3.67
CA VAL A 139 14.23 -22.78 -3.95
C VAL A 139 12.78 -23.24 -3.79
N THR A 140 12.15 -22.85 -2.69
CA THR A 140 10.79 -23.29 -2.31
C THR A 140 9.72 -22.32 -2.82
N GLY A 141 10.04 -21.02 -2.91
CA GLY A 141 9.08 -19.97 -3.22
C GLY A 141 8.22 -19.56 -2.02
N ASP A 142 8.51 -20.08 -0.83
CA ASP A 142 7.86 -19.71 0.43
C ASP A 142 8.35 -18.33 0.87
N GLU A 143 7.47 -17.55 1.51
CA GLU A 143 7.80 -16.24 2.06
C GLU A 143 8.82 -16.38 3.20
N ILE A 144 9.81 -15.50 3.24
CA ILE A 144 10.88 -15.51 4.23
C ILE A 144 11.23 -14.11 4.71
N GLU A 145 11.85 -14.05 5.88
CA GLU A 145 12.56 -12.89 6.38
C GLU A 145 14.04 -13.00 5.99
N VAL A 146 14.58 -11.99 5.32
CA VAL A 146 15.96 -11.99 4.83
C VAL A 146 16.85 -11.21 5.78
N SER A 147 17.97 -11.82 6.19
CA SER A 147 18.98 -11.12 6.98
C SER A 147 19.83 -10.20 6.09
N GLY A 148 19.75 -8.90 6.34
CA GLY A 148 20.58 -7.89 5.67
C GLY A 148 19.78 -6.97 4.75
N PRO A 149 20.32 -5.80 4.39
CA PRO A 149 19.57 -4.80 3.64
C PRO A 149 19.34 -5.24 2.21
N LEU A 150 18.12 -5.03 1.72
CA LEU A 150 17.85 -5.02 0.29
C LEU A 150 18.13 -3.62 -0.25
N GLN A 151 18.62 -3.53 -1.48
CA GLN A 151 18.89 -2.26 -2.13
C GLN A 151 18.27 -2.24 -3.52
N VAL A 152 17.70 -1.10 -3.90
CA VAL A 152 17.09 -0.93 -5.22
C VAL A 152 18.08 -0.24 -6.15
N ILE A 153 18.43 -0.93 -7.24
CA ILE A 153 19.35 -0.42 -8.25
C ILE A 153 18.69 -0.27 -9.61
N LEU A 154 19.14 0.74 -10.35
CA LEU A 154 18.99 0.82 -11.79
C LEU A 154 20.17 0.07 -12.43
N ALA A 155 19.93 -1.20 -12.76
CA ALA A 155 20.91 -2.10 -13.31
C ALA A 155 21.10 -1.89 -14.82
N TYR A 156 22.34 -2.08 -15.25
CA TYR A 156 22.77 -2.07 -16.66
C TYR A 156 23.61 -3.31 -17.03
N GLU A 157 23.90 -4.18 -16.06
CA GLU A 157 24.66 -5.43 -16.23
C GLU A 157 23.99 -6.58 -15.48
N MET A 158 24.09 -7.79 -16.04
CA MET A 158 23.67 -9.05 -15.41
C MET A 158 24.73 -10.13 -15.71
N ASP A 159 25.22 -10.80 -14.67
CA ASP A 159 26.24 -11.85 -14.71
C ASP A 159 27.51 -11.46 -15.50
N GLY A 160 28.01 -10.24 -15.29
CA GLY A 160 29.24 -9.78 -15.93
C GLY A 160 29.05 -9.24 -17.36
N GLN A 161 27.81 -9.22 -17.88
CA GLN A 161 27.49 -8.85 -19.25
C GLN A 161 26.46 -7.72 -19.31
N PRO A 162 26.54 -6.82 -20.31
CA PRO A 162 25.49 -5.83 -20.55
C PRO A 162 24.12 -6.51 -20.69
N LEU A 163 23.07 -5.83 -20.23
CA LEU A 163 21.70 -6.32 -20.39
C LEU A 163 21.36 -6.58 -21.86
N ASP A 164 20.52 -7.59 -22.09
CA ASP A 164 19.96 -7.82 -23.42
C ASP A 164 18.98 -6.71 -23.76
N ALA A 165 19.37 -5.82 -24.68
CA ALA A 165 18.56 -4.66 -25.04
C ALA A 165 17.15 -4.99 -25.53
N LYS A 166 16.93 -6.19 -26.11
CA LYS A 166 15.60 -6.61 -26.59
C LYS A 166 14.76 -7.24 -25.51
N ARG A 167 15.36 -7.95 -24.55
CA ARG A 167 14.66 -8.74 -23.54
C ARG A 167 14.52 -8.02 -22.20
N ASP A 168 15.48 -7.17 -21.87
CA ASP A 168 15.64 -6.54 -20.56
C ASP A 168 15.75 -5.01 -20.66
N GLY A 169 16.09 -4.47 -21.83
CA GLY A 169 16.33 -3.06 -22.07
C GLY A 169 17.77 -2.65 -21.78
N GLN A 170 18.09 -1.37 -21.99
CA GLN A 170 19.41 -0.84 -21.62
C GLN A 170 19.55 -0.66 -20.10
N LEU A 171 18.42 -0.41 -19.42
CA LEU A 171 18.32 -0.20 -17.99
C LEU A 171 17.11 -0.99 -17.45
N ARG A 172 17.24 -1.52 -16.22
CA ARG A 172 16.15 -2.18 -15.50
C ARG A 172 16.28 -2.00 -14.00
N VAL A 173 15.19 -2.16 -13.26
CA VAL A 173 15.25 -2.25 -11.80
C VAL A 173 15.61 -3.68 -11.38
N ALA A 174 16.44 -3.76 -10.34
CA ALA A 174 16.68 -4.98 -9.57
C ALA A 174 16.74 -4.65 -8.07
N VAL A 175 16.08 -5.48 -7.25
CA VAL A 175 16.17 -5.45 -5.78
C VAL A 175 17.26 -6.42 -5.36
N ILE A 176 18.46 -5.90 -5.07
CA ILE A 176 19.65 -6.69 -4.81
C ILE A 176 19.84 -6.95 -3.32
N SER A 177 20.48 -8.08 -3.02
CA SER A 177 20.96 -8.47 -1.70
C SER A 177 22.42 -8.94 -1.80
N ALA A 178 23.13 -9.02 -0.67
CA ALA A 178 24.51 -9.46 -0.66
C ALA A 178 24.69 -10.96 -0.97
N GLU A 179 23.65 -11.77 -0.74
CA GLU A 179 23.66 -13.22 -0.89
C GLU A 179 22.58 -13.71 -1.86
N LYS A 180 22.68 -14.95 -2.37
CA LYS A 180 21.67 -15.53 -3.27
C LYS A 180 20.48 -16.12 -2.50
N ASN A 181 20.01 -15.42 -1.48
CA ASN A 181 19.11 -15.96 -0.47
C ASN A 181 17.66 -15.47 -0.61
N GLN A 182 17.35 -14.60 -1.59
CA GLN A 182 16.02 -14.02 -1.73
C GLN A 182 15.61 -13.78 -3.19
N VAL A 183 14.31 -13.85 -3.43
CA VAL A 183 13.67 -13.24 -4.60
C VAL A 183 12.50 -12.36 -4.16
N VAL A 184 12.21 -11.31 -4.93
CA VAL A 184 11.01 -10.47 -4.73
C VAL A 184 9.94 -10.78 -5.78
N ASP A 185 8.75 -10.21 -5.61
CA ASP A 185 7.74 -10.28 -6.67
C ASP A 185 8.21 -9.64 -7.98
N GLY A 186 7.87 -10.27 -9.10
CA GLY A 186 8.40 -9.91 -10.41
C GLY A 186 8.03 -8.50 -10.89
N HIS A 187 6.97 -7.89 -10.34
CA HIS A 187 6.60 -6.51 -10.65
C HIS A 187 7.62 -5.49 -10.10
N TRP A 188 8.41 -5.85 -9.07
CA TRP A 188 9.50 -5.03 -8.53
C TRP A 188 10.80 -5.09 -9.35
N ALA A 189 10.82 -5.80 -10.48
CA ALA A 189 12.01 -5.95 -11.33
C ALA A 189 11.78 -5.43 -12.75
N VAL A 190 11.32 -4.19 -12.84
CA VAL A 190 10.88 -3.50 -14.07
C VAL A 190 11.98 -3.49 -15.12
N LYS A 191 11.65 -3.87 -16.35
CA LYS A 191 12.55 -3.89 -17.51
C LYS A 191 12.35 -2.65 -18.38
N TRP A 192 13.31 -2.36 -19.27
CA TRP A 192 13.24 -1.24 -20.21
C TRP A 192 12.95 0.10 -19.52
N VAL A 193 13.54 0.33 -18.36
CA VAL A 193 13.30 1.55 -17.57
C VAL A 193 13.86 2.73 -18.33
N SER A 194 13.03 3.74 -18.58
CA SER A 194 13.41 4.96 -19.29
C SER A 194 13.12 6.23 -18.49
N LYS A 195 12.24 6.16 -17.48
CA LYS A 195 11.92 7.32 -16.65
C LYS A 195 11.75 6.98 -15.18
N LEU A 196 12.28 7.86 -14.32
CA LEU A 196 11.97 7.95 -12.90
C LEU A 196 11.26 9.28 -12.64
N THR A 197 10.15 9.25 -11.93
CA THR A 197 9.46 10.46 -11.48
C THR A 197 9.26 10.36 -9.98
N VAL A 198 9.91 11.25 -9.22
CA VAL A 198 9.59 11.44 -7.80
C VAL A 198 8.22 12.09 -7.71
N LYS A 199 7.30 11.44 -7.02
CA LYS A 199 5.93 11.91 -6.82
C LYS A 199 5.63 12.01 -5.34
N ASP A 200 4.83 13.00 -5.00
CA ASP A 200 4.09 12.96 -3.75
C ASP A 200 3.13 11.77 -3.84
N MET A 201 3.30 10.85 -2.92
CA MET A 201 2.55 9.62 -2.84
C MET A 201 1.35 9.75 -1.88
N GLY A 202 1.18 10.92 -1.28
CA GLY A 202 0.29 11.14 -0.17
C GLY A 202 0.88 10.63 1.14
N GLU A 203 0.13 10.81 2.20
CA GLU A 203 0.45 10.25 3.51
C GLU A 203 0.49 8.71 3.44
N GLU A 204 1.46 8.08 4.12
CA GLU A 204 1.49 6.63 4.25
C GLU A 204 0.31 6.11 5.08
N TRP A 205 -0.18 4.92 4.75
CA TRP A 205 -1.27 4.29 5.47
C TRP A 205 -1.22 2.76 5.38
N THR A 206 -1.83 2.12 6.36
CA THR A 206 -1.98 0.66 6.43
C THR A 206 -3.44 0.31 6.56
N LEU A 207 -3.88 -0.67 5.78
CA LEU A 207 -5.18 -1.34 5.92
C LEU A 207 -4.98 -2.64 6.71
N VAL A 208 -5.68 -2.77 7.83
CA VAL A 208 -5.70 -4.02 8.60
C VAL A 208 -6.81 -4.93 8.08
N LEU A 209 -6.46 -6.14 7.69
CA LEU A 209 -7.40 -7.22 7.40
C LEU A 209 -7.38 -8.21 8.56
N ASP A 210 -8.53 -8.47 9.16
CA ASP A 210 -8.64 -9.34 10.34
C ASP A 210 -9.70 -10.41 10.12
N GLY A 211 -9.40 -11.68 10.43
CA GLY A 211 -10.26 -12.81 10.14
C GLY A 211 -9.71 -14.11 10.72
N ALA A 212 -9.65 -15.19 9.93
CA ALA A 212 -8.94 -16.41 10.32
C ALA A 212 -7.45 -16.16 10.59
N ILE A 213 -6.89 -15.19 9.88
CA ILE A 213 -5.54 -14.65 10.06
C ILE A 213 -5.62 -13.11 10.00
N THR A 214 -4.68 -12.43 10.63
CA THR A 214 -4.55 -10.97 10.55
C THR A 214 -3.44 -10.62 9.58
N GLN A 215 -3.67 -9.68 8.67
CA GLN A 215 -2.69 -9.17 7.73
C GLN A 215 -2.73 -7.64 7.71
N GLU A 216 -1.56 -7.03 7.58
CA GLU A 216 -1.42 -5.61 7.33
C GLU A 216 -1.06 -5.41 5.86
N ILE A 217 -1.84 -4.58 5.16
CA ILE A 217 -1.58 -4.18 3.79
C ILE A 217 -1.20 -2.72 3.81
N ASP A 218 0.09 -2.43 3.64
CA ASP A 218 0.56 -1.07 3.43
C ASP A 218 0.03 -0.49 2.10
N ARG A 219 0.10 0.83 1.97
CA ARG A 219 -0.32 1.57 0.78
C ARG A 219 0.31 1.04 -0.50
N GLY A 220 1.63 0.79 -0.52
CA GLY A 220 2.34 0.30 -1.71
C GLY A 220 1.86 -1.09 -2.14
N THR A 221 1.64 -1.99 -1.20
CA THR A 221 1.08 -3.32 -1.43
C THR A 221 -0.35 -3.24 -1.97
N PHE A 222 -1.18 -2.34 -1.43
CA PHE A 222 -2.52 -2.09 -1.95
C PHE A 222 -2.49 -1.55 -3.38
N GLU A 223 -1.66 -0.54 -3.66
CA GLU A 223 -1.51 0.06 -5.00
C GLU A 223 -1.04 -0.97 -6.03
N SER A 224 -0.08 -1.83 -5.68
CA SER A 224 0.36 -2.94 -6.52
C SER A 224 -0.77 -3.95 -6.78
N GLY A 225 -1.54 -4.28 -5.74
CA GLY A 225 -2.77 -5.07 -5.86
C GLY A 225 -3.80 -4.45 -6.80
N ALA A 226 -3.90 -3.12 -6.85
CA ALA A 226 -4.82 -2.36 -7.68
C ALA A 226 -4.28 -2.03 -9.09
N ALA A 227 -3.17 -2.64 -9.53
CA ALA A 227 -2.62 -2.43 -10.87
C ALA A 227 -3.46 -3.10 -11.98
N GLU A 228 -3.37 -2.60 -13.22
CA GLU A 228 -4.19 -3.02 -14.40
C GLU A 228 -4.29 -4.54 -14.59
N ASN A 229 -3.19 -5.26 -14.35
CA ASN A 229 -3.09 -6.70 -14.59
C ASN A 229 -3.24 -7.54 -13.31
N CYS A 230 -3.72 -6.95 -12.22
CA CYS A 230 -3.90 -7.59 -10.93
C CYS A 230 -5.39 -7.57 -10.54
N HIS A 231 -5.78 -6.76 -9.55
CA HIS A 231 -7.15 -6.69 -9.02
C HIS A 231 -7.80 -5.33 -9.23
N LYS A 232 -7.33 -4.54 -10.21
CA LYS A 232 -7.89 -3.21 -10.49
C LYS A 232 -9.37 -3.30 -10.85
N ALA A 233 -10.17 -2.53 -10.12
CA ALA A 233 -11.55 -2.20 -10.47
C ALA A 233 -11.74 -0.70 -10.54
N THR A 234 -12.62 -0.26 -11.45
CA THR A 234 -13.02 1.14 -11.57
C THR A 234 -14.54 1.27 -11.58
N TRP A 235 -15.03 2.39 -11.04
CA TRP A 235 -16.44 2.74 -11.06
C TRP A 235 -16.63 4.24 -11.21
N THR A 236 -17.58 4.65 -12.05
CA THR A 236 -17.93 6.06 -12.26
C THR A 236 -19.23 6.39 -11.53
N ASP A 237 -19.22 7.42 -10.69
CA ASP A 237 -20.37 7.84 -9.92
C ASP A 237 -21.37 8.72 -10.71
N ASP A 238 -22.46 9.13 -10.05
CA ASP A 238 -23.50 9.99 -10.63
C ASP A 238 -23.04 11.41 -10.95
N LYS A 239 -21.84 11.79 -10.49
CA LYS A 239 -21.18 13.08 -10.76
C LYS A 239 -20.06 12.96 -11.80
N ALA A 240 -19.95 11.82 -12.47
CA ALA A 240 -18.91 11.52 -13.45
C ALA A 240 -17.49 11.54 -12.86
N GLN A 241 -17.34 11.21 -11.57
CA GLN A 241 -16.04 11.00 -10.93
C GLN A 241 -15.68 9.51 -11.07
N GLU A 242 -14.46 9.22 -11.55
CA GLU A 242 -13.95 7.86 -11.68
C GLU A 242 -13.20 7.46 -10.41
N TRP A 243 -13.64 6.38 -9.78
CA TRP A 243 -13.01 5.80 -8.59
C TRP A 243 -12.23 4.55 -8.99
N THR A 244 -11.05 4.35 -8.41
CA THR A 244 -10.18 3.20 -8.70
C THR A 244 -9.70 2.51 -7.42
N GLY A 245 -9.72 1.17 -7.40
CA GLY A 245 -9.20 0.37 -6.29
C GLY A 245 -9.37 -1.14 -6.49
N ILE A 246 -9.60 -1.86 -5.38
CA ILE A 246 -9.69 -3.33 -5.35
C ILE A 246 -11.13 -3.74 -4.96
N PRO A 247 -11.75 -4.73 -5.63
CA PRO A 247 -13.00 -5.34 -5.17
C PRO A 247 -12.91 -5.85 -3.72
N LEU A 248 -13.88 -5.49 -2.88
CA LEU A 248 -13.91 -5.82 -1.45
C LEU A 248 -13.74 -7.33 -1.19
N TRP A 249 -14.33 -8.17 -2.03
CA TRP A 249 -14.27 -9.62 -1.87
C TRP A 249 -12.86 -10.19 -2.04
N LEU A 250 -11.99 -9.54 -2.83
CA LEU A 250 -10.61 -9.97 -2.97
C LEU A 250 -9.79 -9.67 -1.71
N LEU A 251 -10.07 -8.54 -1.03
CA LEU A 251 -9.46 -8.21 0.27
C LEU A 251 -9.97 -9.13 1.37
N VAL A 252 -11.26 -9.46 1.38
CA VAL A 252 -11.82 -10.44 2.33
C VAL A 252 -11.17 -11.81 2.15
N GLY A 253 -10.91 -12.21 0.91
CA GLY A 253 -10.26 -13.49 0.60
C GLY A 253 -8.80 -13.61 1.06
N TYR A 254 -8.18 -12.53 1.54
CA TYR A 254 -6.86 -12.63 2.18
C TYR A 254 -6.92 -13.24 3.59
N VAL A 255 -8.07 -13.17 4.25
CA VAL A 255 -8.21 -13.45 5.69
C VAL A 255 -9.46 -14.26 6.04
N ASP A 256 -10.26 -14.70 5.07
CA ASP A 256 -11.43 -15.53 5.34
C ASP A 256 -11.05 -16.99 5.68
N ASP A 257 -9.84 -17.42 5.35
CA ASP A 257 -9.18 -18.61 5.87
C ASP A 257 -7.64 -18.42 5.98
N GLU A 258 -6.86 -19.50 6.07
CA GLU A 258 -5.40 -19.46 6.17
C GLU A 258 -4.68 -19.21 4.81
N ILE A 259 -5.42 -19.14 3.69
CA ILE A 259 -4.89 -19.02 2.32
C ILE A 259 -4.94 -17.55 1.86
N LYS A 260 -3.87 -16.81 2.14
CA LYS A 260 -3.76 -15.38 1.81
C LYS A 260 -3.99 -15.02 0.32
N HIS A 261 -3.26 -15.68 -0.59
CA HIS A 261 -3.20 -15.26 -2.00
C HIS A 261 -2.90 -16.37 -3.01
N ASN A 262 -3.04 -17.63 -2.61
CA ASN A 262 -2.74 -18.78 -3.47
C ASN A 262 -4.02 -19.35 -4.12
N GLY A 263 -4.04 -19.47 -5.44
CA GLY A 263 -5.21 -20.00 -6.16
C GLY A 263 -6.44 -19.08 -5.99
N PRO A 264 -7.67 -19.60 -5.92
CA PRO A 264 -8.83 -18.78 -5.55
C PRO A 264 -8.79 -18.53 -4.03
N ALA A 265 -8.11 -17.48 -3.60
CA ALA A 265 -7.91 -17.16 -2.18
C ALA A 265 -9.25 -17.03 -1.42
N PHE A 266 -10.23 -16.34 -2.00
CA PHE A 266 -11.57 -16.23 -1.41
C PHE A 266 -12.28 -17.60 -1.27
N ASN A 267 -12.68 -17.91 -0.05
CA ASN A 267 -13.31 -19.18 0.30
C ASN A 267 -14.83 -19.15 0.07
N ASP A 268 -15.24 -19.56 -1.13
CA ASP A 268 -16.65 -19.60 -1.53
C ASP A 268 -17.54 -20.45 -0.59
N ALA A 269 -16.98 -21.50 0.03
CA ALA A 269 -17.73 -22.41 0.90
C ALA A 269 -17.99 -21.81 2.28
N LEU A 270 -17.01 -21.10 2.85
CA LEU A 270 -17.21 -20.33 4.08
C LEU A 270 -18.19 -19.19 3.84
N ALA A 271 -18.08 -18.51 2.69
CA ALA A 271 -19.00 -17.45 2.33
C ALA A 271 -20.45 -17.96 2.16
N ASP A 272 -20.64 -19.17 1.60
CA ASP A 272 -21.95 -19.83 1.51
C ASP A 272 -22.48 -20.32 2.87
N ALA A 273 -21.59 -20.71 3.79
CA ALA A 273 -21.97 -21.09 5.15
C ALA A 273 -22.48 -19.88 5.96
N GLY A 274 -22.03 -18.68 5.59
CA GLY A 274 -22.49 -17.41 6.13
C GLY A 274 -21.58 -16.89 7.23
N TYR A 275 -20.89 -15.80 6.92
CA TYR A 275 -20.18 -14.94 7.87
C TYR A 275 -20.53 -13.48 7.58
N THR A 276 -20.07 -12.55 8.41
CA THR A 276 -20.21 -11.12 8.14
C THR A 276 -18.86 -10.46 7.88
N VAL A 277 -18.88 -9.42 7.05
CA VAL A 277 -17.73 -8.57 6.71
C VAL A 277 -18.00 -7.17 7.24
N GLU A 278 -17.21 -6.71 8.18
CA GLU A 278 -17.29 -5.38 8.75
C GLU A 278 -16.18 -4.49 8.18
N VAL A 279 -16.55 -3.35 7.60
CA VAL A 279 -15.62 -2.35 7.08
C VAL A 279 -15.60 -1.18 8.06
N VAL A 280 -14.45 -0.86 8.62
CA VAL A 280 -14.28 0.08 9.74
C VAL A 280 -13.43 1.27 9.33
N ALA A 281 -13.94 2.48 9.59
CA ALA A 281 -13.23 3.74 9.40
C ALA A 281 -12.35 4.09 10.59
N LYS A 282 -11.39 5.00 10.38
CA LYS A 282 -10.46 5.53 11.41
C LYS A 282 -11.17 6.09 12.65
N ASP A 283 -12.39 6.60 12.51
CA ASP A 283 -13.18 7.15 13.62
C ASP A 283 -14.01 6.09 14.37
N GLY A 284 -13.90 4.82 13.97
CA GLY A 284 -14.64 3.68 14.53
C GLY A 284 -16.05 3.50 13.97
N TYR A 285 -16.51 4.35 13.04
CA TYR A 285 -17.72 4.07 12.28
C TYR A 285 -17.51 2.82 11.43
N SER A 286 -18.49 1.92 11.39
CA SER A 286 -18.41 0.71 10.58
C SER A 286 -19.71 0.39 9.85
N VAL A 287 -19.56 -0.35 8.75
CA VAL A 287 -20.69 -0.93 8.01
C VAL A 287 -20.44 -2.43 7.87
N THR A 288 -21.45 -3.22 8.19
CA THR A 288 -21.39 -4.68 8.11
C THR A 288 -22.20 -5.21 6.94
N PHE A 289 -21.64 -6.18 6.22
CA PHE A 289 -22.27 -6.87 5.09
C PHE A 289 -22.32 -8.37 5.36
N ASP A 290 -23.37 -9.04 4.88
CA ASP A 290 -23.38 -10.49 4.80
C ASP A 290 -22.39 -10.97 3.74
N SER A 291 -21.70 -12.08 3.99
CA SER A 291 -20.80 -12.74 3.05
C SER A 291 -21.46 -12.99 1.69
N ALA A 292 -22.78 -13.27 1.67
CA ALA A 292 -23.54 -13.47 0.44
C ALA A 292 -23.60 -12.22 -0.46
N LYS A 293 -23.58 -11.00 0.11
CA LYS A 293 -23.55 -9.74 -0.65
C LYS A 293 -22.14 -9.46 -1.21
N VAL A 294 -21.11 -9.82 -0.43
CA VAL A 294 -19.71 -9.57 -0.77
C VAL A 294 -19.18 -10.60 -1.77
N LYS A 295 -19.60 -11.87 -1.65
CA LYS A 295 -19.09 -13.00 -2.43
C LYS A 295 -19.04 -12.72 -3.93
N ARG A 296 -17.81 -12.71 -4.48
CA ARG A 296 -17.51 -12.50 -5.91
C ARG A 296 -18.17 -11.23 -6.49
N ASN A 297 -18.34 -10.20 -5.66
CA ASN A 297 -19.01 -8.96 -6.07
C ASN A 297 -18.00 -7.89 -6.49
N ASP A 298 -17.77 -7.77 -7.79
CA ASP A 298 -16.88 -6.75 -8.36
C ASP A 298 -17.44 -5.32 -8.30
N ASN A 299 -18.71 -5.15 -7.90
CA ASN A 299 -19.38 -3.85 -7.81
C ASN A 299 -19.28 -3.19 -6.43
N MET A 300 -18.51 -3.77 -5.50
CA MET A 300 -18.14 -3.17 -4.22
C MET A 300 -16.63 -2.97 -4.20
N ILE A 301 -16.17 -1.74 -4.37
CA ILE A 301 -14.76 -1.40 -4.58
C ILE A 301 -14.26 -0.60 -3.39
N VAL A 302 -13.17 -1.07 -2.79
CA VAL A 302 -12.38 -0.27 -1.84
C VAL A 302 -11.42 0.58 -2.67
N ALA A 303 -11.75 1.84 -2.87
CA ALA A 303 -11.05 2.78 -3.72
C ALA A 303 -9.97 3.56 -2.97
N TYR A 304 -8.86 3.85 -3.65
CA TYR A 304 -7.75 4.69 -3.15
C TYR A 304 -7.48 5.91 -4.05
N LEU A 305 -8.10 5.95 -5.25
CA LEU A 305 -8.03 7.10 -6.16
C LEU A 305 -9.42 7.58 -6.56
N MET A 306 -9.52 8.89 -6.77
CA MET A 306 -10.64 9.57 -7.41
C MET A 306 -10.11 10.48 -8.53
N ASN A 307 -10.60 10.27 -9.75
CA ASN A 307 -10.12 10.90 -10.98
C ASN A 307 -8.59 10.79 -11.16
N GLY A 308 -8.01 9.65 -10.79
CA GLY A 308 -6.58 9.39 -10.85
C GLY A 308 -5.73 10.10 -9.78
N ASN A 309 -6.34 10.79 -8.82
CA ASN A 309 -5.64 11.45 -7.72
C ASN A 309 -5.92 10.72 -6.39
N PRO A 310 -4.98 10.74 -5.42
CA PRO A 310 -5.23 10.25 -4.06
C PRO A 310 -6.51 10.86 -3.45
N LEU A 311 -7.18 10.09 -2.59
CA LEU A 311 -8.31 10.59 -1.82
C LEU A 311 -7.86 11.66 -0.82
N THR A 312 -8.79 12.49 -0.35
CA THR A 312 -8.49 13.57 0.61
C THR A 312 -9.49 13.62 1.75
N GLU A 313 -9.09 14.19 2.88
CA GLU A 313 -9.95 14.44 4.04
C GLU A 313 -10.73 13.17 4.47
N LYS A 314 -12.06 13.27 4.55
CA LYS A 314 -12.96 12.20 5.02
C LYS A 314 -12.96 10.92 4.15
N ASP A 315 -12.45 11.00 2.93
CA ASP A 315 -12.43 9.87 2.00
C ASP A 315 -11.06 9.15 2.06
N PHE A 316 -10.02 9.79 2.61
CA PHE A 316 -8.66 9.24 2.72
C PHE A 316 -8.48 8.33 3.96
N PRO A 317 -7.79 7.18 3.86
CA PRO A 317 -7.00 6.72 2.71
C PRO A 317 -7.78 5.86 1.72
N LEU A 318 -8.86 5.24 2.17
CA LEU A 318 -9.64 4.26 1.42
C LEU A 318 -11.14 4.53 1.58
N HIS A 319 -11.89 4.29 0.51
CA HIS A 319 -13.33 4.55 0.45
C HIS A 319 -14.10 3.43 -0.24
N LEU A 320 -15.17 2.93 0.37
CA LEU A 320 -16.04 1.92 -0.22
C LEU A 320 -17.06 2.57 -1.17
N VAL A 321 -16.94 2.24 -2.46
CA VAL A 321 -17.77 2.76 -3.55
C VAL A 321 -18.27 1.61 -4.44
N GLY A 322 -19.03 1.94 -5.48
CA GLY A 322 -19.52 0.98 -6.47
C GLY A 322 -21.06 0.90 -6.51
N SER A 323 -21.59 0.24 -7.55
CA SER A 323 -23.04 0.22 -7.77
C SER A 323 -23.82 -0.56 -6.71
N ASP A 324 -23.16 -1.48 -6.00
CA ASP A 324 -23.77 -2.31 -4.96
C ASP A 324 -23.44 -1.82 -3.53
N ALA A 325 -22.61 -0.77 -3.40
CA ALA A 325 -22.41 -0.01 -2.19
C ALA A 325 -23.43 1.16 -2.16
N THR A 326 -24.54 1.00 -1.43
CA THR A 326 -25.56 2.06 -1.38
C THR A 326 -25.01 3.31 -0.68
N LYS A 327 -25.68 4.48 -0.83
CA LYS A 327 -25.18 5.74 -0.24
C LYS A 327 -24.92 5.68 1.28
N LYS A 328 -25.65 4.82 2.00
CA LYS A 328 -25.45 4.58 3.44
C LYS A 328 -24.31 3.60 3.74
N ASP A 329 -23.96 2.77 2.77
CA ASP A 329 -22.89 1.78 2.85
C ASP A 329 -21.53 2.39 2.43
N SER A 330 -21.57 3.54 1.76
CA SER A 330 -20.37 4.24 1.29
C SER A 330 -19.64 4.88 2.47
N ILE A 331 -18.56 4.23 2.88
CA ILE A 331 -17.74 4.58 4.03
C ILE A 331 -16.36 5.02 3.53
N GLY A 332 -15.92 6.22 3.94
CA GLY A 332 -14.58 6.74 3.70
C GLY A 332 -13.68 6.53 4.91
N SER A 333 -12.40 6.90 4.79
CA SER A 333 -11.42 6.76 5.87
C SER A 333 -11.27 5.33 6.40
N ILE A 334 -11.43 4.32 5.54
CA ILE A 334 -11.33 2.91 5.94
C ILE A 334 -9.92 2.62 6.46
N ALA A 335 -9.85 2.00 7.63
CA ALA A 335 -8.60 1.56 8.27
C ALA A 335 -8.56 0.04 8.50
N GLN A 336 -9.72 -0.62 8.59
CA GLN A 336 -9.79 -2.04 8.89
C GLN A 336 -10.96 -2.72 8.16
N ILE A 337 -10.75 -3.98 7.77
CA ILE A 337 -11.80 -4.89 7.31
C ILE A 337 -11.74 -6.15 8.18
N ILE A 338 -12.85 -6.51 8.81
CA ILE A 338 -12.96 -7.63 9.75
C ILE A 338 -13.91 -8.69 9.18
N VAL A 339 -13.49 -9.95 9.19
CA VAL A 339 -14.26 -11.12 8.77
C VAL A 339 -14.66 -11.92 10.00
N HIS A 340 -15.94 -11.86 10.36
CA HIS A 340 -16.48 -12.51 11.55
C HIS A 340 -16.96 -13.94 11.21
N LEU A 341 -16.04 -14.91 11.21
CA LEU A 341 -16.30 -16.30 10.78
C LEU A 341 -17.29 -17.05 11.68
N ASP A 342 -17.40 -16.68 12.96
CA ASP A 342 -18.32 -17.29 13.92
C ASP A 342 -19.71 -16.60 13.95
N ALA A 343 -19.84 -15.45 13.26
CA ALA A 343 -21.09 -14.70 13.22
C ALA A 343 -22.02 -15.26 12.13
N LYS A 344 -22.97 -16.10 12.53
CA LYS A 344 -24.07 -16.49 11.64
C LYS A 344 -24.86 -15.25 11.20
N PRO A 345 -25.30 -15.13 9.94
CA PRO A 345 -26.11 -13.99 9.48
C PRO A 345 -27.34 -13.84 10.36
N ALA A 346 -27.48 -12.67 11.00
CA ALA A 346 -28.71 -12.29 11.63
C ALA A 346 -29.76 -12.14 10.51
N ALA A 347 -30.82 -12.94 10.58
CA ALA A 347 -31.90 -12.88 9.61
C ALA A 347 -32.45 -11.45 9.49
N GLU A 348 -32.74 -11.03 8.26
CA GLU A 348 -33.34 -9.75 7.87
C GLU A 348 -34.23 -9.14 8.96
N SER A 349 -33.75 -8.09 9.61
CA SER A 349 -34.64 -7.08 10.17
C SER A 349 -34.87 -6.03 9.08
N ALA A 350 -35.94 -6.23 8.31
CA ALA A 350 -36.47 -5.25 7.39
C ALA A 350 -36.63 -3.88 8.06
N SER A 351 -36.29 -2.85 7.30
CA SER A 351 -36.61 -1.45 7.57
C SER A 351 -38.12 -1.21 7.62
N THR A 352 -38.60 -0.67 8.74
CA THR A 352 -39.71 0.30 8.91
C THR A 352 -39.46 0.94 10.28
N GLU A 353 -39.50 2.25 10.51
CA GLU A 353 -40.53 3.19 10.08
C GLU A 353 -39.98 4.57 9.69
N GLU A 354 -40.69 5.14 8.73
CA GLU A 354 -40.74 6.54 8.36
C GLU A 354 -41.39 7.36 9.50
N VAL A 355 -40.70 8.37 10.04
CA VAL A 355 -41.33 9.45 10.83
C VAL A 355 -40.79 10.79 10.35
N LYS A 356 -41.69 11.66 9.88
CA LYS A 356 -41.49 13.09 9.68
C LYS A 356 -42.72 13.82 10.25
N PRO A 357 -42.62 15.05 10.78
CA PRO A 357 -41.57 15.65 11.61
C PRO A 357 -42.09 16.30 12.91
N THR A 358 -41.16 16.61 13.84
CA THR A 358 -41.30 17.46 15.05
C THR A 358 -41.82 16.67 16.27
N GLU A 359 -41.10 16.47 17.37
CA GLU A 359 -40.38 17.43 18.22
C GLU A 359 -39.34 16.70 19.11
N ALA A 360 -38.15 17.29 19.27
CA ALA A 360 -37.05 16.95 20.19
C ALA A 360 -36.45 15.52 20.20
N ALA A 361 -35.24 15.40 19.61
CA ALA A 361 -34.33 14.26 19.74
C ALA A 361 -33.95 13.99 21.22
N PRO A 362 -33.69 12.72 21.62
CA PRO A 362 -32.83 12.46 22.76
C PRO A 362 -31.39 12.86 22.38
N ALA A 363 -30.74 13.60 23.26
CA ALA A 363 -29.46 14.26 23.08
C ALA A 363 -28.30 13.29 22.72
N PRO A 364 -27.25 13.78 22.03
CA PRO A 364 -26.03 13.03 21.74
C PRO A 364 -25.37 12.51 23.03
N ALA A 365 -24.65 11.39 22.93
CA ALA A 365 -23.65 11.03 23.94
C ALA A 365 -22.73 12.24 24.12
N ALA A 366 -22.72 12.82 25.33
CA ALA A 366 -22.01 14.06 25.60
C ALA A 366 -20.52 13.90 25.26
N GLU A 367 -19.97 14.83 24.48
CA GLU A 367 -18.52 15.00 24.37
C GLU A 367 -17.99 15.34 25.76
N VAL A 368 -17.37 14.35 26.40
CA VAL A 368 -16.72 14.53 27.69
C VAL A 368 -15.28 14.96 27.43
N SER A 369 -14.92 16.15 27.91
CA SER A 369 -13.59 16.73 27.73
C SER A 369 -12.83 16.81 29.04
N GLY A 370 -11.50 16.72 28.97
CA GLY A 370 -10.59 16.73 30.10
C GLY A 370 -9.19 16.35 29.66
N ASP A 371 -8.22 16.49 30.55
CA ASP A 371 -6.85 15.98 30.35
C ASP A 371 -6.83 14.44 30.35
N PHE A 372 -7.82 13.84 31.01
CA PHE A 372 -8.08 12.40 30.99
C PHE A 372 -9.57 12.11 31.01
N VAL A 373 -10.04 11.21 30.14
CA VAL A 373 -11.46 10.88 30.00
C VAL A 373 -11.72 9.38 30.14
N ILE A 374 -12.83 9.02 30.80
CA ILE A 374 -13.35 7.65 30.83
C ILE A 374 -14.72 7.62 30.15
N THR A 375 -14.82 6.80 29.10
CA THR A 375 -16.04 6.65 28.28
C THR A 375 -16.39 5.17 28.08
N GLY A 376 -17.49 4.91 27.36
CA GLY A 376 -17.93 3.55 27.02
C GLY A 376 -19.02 3.02 27.96
N MET A 377 -18.90 1.77 28.41
CA MET A 377 -19.85 1.05 29.27
C MET A 377 -19.85 1.54 30.73
N VAL A 378 -20.19 2.81 30.91
CA VAL A 378 -20.28 3.50 32.21
C VAL A 378 -21.63 4.22 32.31
N GLU A 379 -22.16 4.42 33.53
CA GLU A 379 -23.39 5.21 33.71
C GLU A 379 -23.14 6.70 33.50
N THR A 380 -21.96 7.20 33.88
CA THR A 380 -21.61 8.62 33.81
C THR A 380 -20.22 8.79 33.19
N PRO A 381 -20.13 8.87 31.85
CA PRO A 381 -18.90 9.24 31.16
C PRO A 381 -18.35 10.54 31.77
N THR A 382 -17.08 10.52 32.17
CA THR A 382 -16.49 11.63 32.94
C THR A 382 -15.11 11.97 32.38
N GLY A 383 -14.86 13.27 32.22
CA GLY A 383 -13.54 13.83 31.92
C GLY A 383 -13.06 14.61 33.14
N TRP A 384 -11.77 14.50 33.44
CA TRP A 384 -11.13 15.24 34.50
C TRP A 384 -10.03 16.11 33.93
N THR A 385 -9.93 17.33 34.46
CA THR A 385 -8.68 18.08 34.38
C THR A 385 -7.67 17.52 35.39
N MET A 386 -6.40 17.84 35.20
CA MET A 386 -5.32 17.47 36.11
C MET A 386 -5.57 18.02 37.52
N ASP A 387 -6.14 19.22 37.64
CA ASP A 387 -6.54 19.79 38.93
C ASP A 387 -7.70 19.05 39.58
N ASP A 388 -8.61 18.47 38.81
CA ASP A 388 -9.72 17.67 39.34
C ASP A 388 -9.26 16.30 39.80
N LEU A 389 -8.35 15.65 39.06
CA LEU A 389 -7.72 14.41 39.50
C LEU A 389 -6.97 14.58 40.82
N LYS A 390 -6.25 15.70 41.02
CA LYS A 390 -5.55 15.99 42.28
C LYS A 390 -6.46 16.25 43.48
N LYS A 391 -7.75 16.53 43.26
CA LYS A 391 -8.75 16.69 44.32
C LYS A 391 -9.39 15.35 44.74
N LEU A 392 -9.21 14.29 43.94
CA LEU A 392 -9.60 12.94 44.32
C LEU A 392 -8.64 12.37 45.38
N GLU A 393 -8.95 11.18 45.88
CA GLU A 393 -8.06 10.48 46.82
C GLU A 393 -6.75 10.07 46.10
N VAL A 394 -5.70 10.83 46.35
CA VAL A 394 -4.35 10.57 45.84
C VAL A 394 -3.60 9.66 46.81
N VAL A 395 -3.04 8.57 46.30
CA VAL A 395 -2.26 7.59 47.06
C VAL A 395 -0.81 7.59 46.63
N LYS A 396 0.08 7.17 47.53
CA LYS A 396 1.50 6.89 47.25
C LYS A 396 1.77 5.41 47.48
N LEU A 397 2.14 4.69 46.43
CA LEU A 397 2.37 3.25 46.48
C LEU A 397 3.79 2.92 46.02
N ASN A 398 4.35 1.84 46.56
CA ASN A 398 5.54 1.19 46.00
C ASN A 398 5.07 -0.03 45.20
N VAL A 399 5.23 0.02 43.89
CA VAL A 399 4.72 -0.99 42.95
C VAL A 399 5.87 -1.59 42.14
N GLU A 400 5.69 -2.81 41.63
CA GLU A 400 6.71 -3.50 40.83
C GLU A 400 6.31 -3.56 39.36
N HIS A 401 7.10 -2.91 38.50
CA HIS A 401 6.92 -2.94 37.06
C HIS A 401 7.61 -4.20 36.47
N PRO A 402 6.93 -4.99 35.60
CA PRO A 402 7.46 -6.27 35.10
C PRO A 402 8.86 -6.21 34.48
N LYS A 403 9.21 -5.08 33.86
CA LYS A 403 10.53 -4.85 33.21
C LYS A 403 11.45 -3.86 33.94
N LYS A 404 10.96 -3.08 34.90
CA LYS A 404 11.70 -1.94 35.49
C LYS A 404 11.93 -2.08 36.99
N GLY A 405 11.39 -3.13 37.61
CA GLY A 405 11.53 -3.36 39.04
C GLY A 405 10.66 -2.42 39.86
N LYS A 406 11.02 -2.24 41.13
CA LYS A 406 10.23 -1.47 42.10
C LYS A 406 10.33 0.02 41.84
N MET A 407 9.21 0.72 41.92
CA MET A 407 9.10 2.16 41.76
C MET A 407 8.05 2.74 42.71
N ASP A 408 8.31 3.94 43.21
CA ASP A 408 7.31 4.71 43.94
C ASP A 408 6.45 5.49 42.95
N VAL A 409 5.13 5.39 43.10
CA VAL A 409 4.14 6.05 42.24
C VAL A 409 3.16 6.83 43.09
N GLU A 410 2.73 7.97 42.59
CA GLU A 410 1.73 8.84 43.21
C GLU A 410 0.61 9.10 42.19
N GLY A 411 -0.64 8.91 42.58
CA GLY A 411 -1.76 9.05 41.65
C GLY A 411 -3.11 8.64 42.21
N VAL A 412 -4.10 8.48 41.35
CA VAL A 412 -5.48 8.12 41.72
C VAL A 412 -5.76 6.68 41.34
N LEU A 413 -6.27 5.88 42.28
CA LEU A 413 -6.64 4.49 42.04
C LEU A 413 -7.71 4.38 40.94
N LEU A 414 -7.56 3.41 40.03
CA LEU A 414 -8.58 3.11 39.00
C LEU A 414 -9.92 2.77 39.64
N LYS A 415 -9.92 2.07 40.78
CA LYS A 415 -11.13 1.78 41.54
C LYS A 415 -11.91 3.07 41.88
N THR A 416 -11.22 4.12 42.33
CA THR A 416 -11.85 5.40 42.68
C THR A 416 -12.49 6.04 41.45
N LEU A 417 -11.81 6.01 40.30
CA LEU A 417 -12.33 6.55 39.04
C LEU A 417 -13.53 5.74 38.52
N PHE A 418 -13.46 4.41 38.62
CA PHE A 418 -14.52 3.50 38.21
C PHE A 418 -15.77 3.58 39.08
N ASP A 419 -15.63 3.83 40.38
CA ASP A 419 -16.75 4.09 41.28
C ASP A 419 -17.47 5.41 40.92
N VAL A 420 -16.75 6.41 40.40
CA VAL A 420 -17.33 7.70 39.97
C VAL A 420 -18.14 7.54 38.68
N VAL A 421 -17.57 6.90 37.66
CA VAL A 421 -18.27 6.72 36.36
C VAL A 421 -19.32 5.60 36.39
N LYS A 422 -19.23 4.73 37.40
CA LYS A 422 -20.04 3.52 37.60
C LYS A 422 -19.99 2.62 36.37
N VAL A 423 -18.96 1.81 36.33
CA VAL A 423 -18.74 0.79 35.29
C VAL A 423 -19.90 -0.22 35.28
N LYS A 424 -20.43 -0.52 34.10
CA LYS A 424 -21.46 -1.54 33.93
C LYS A 424 -20.85 -2.93 34.10
N VAL A 425 -21.60 -3.84 34.73
CA VAL A 425 -21.15 -5.21 35.03
C VAL A 425 -20.87 -6.08 33.80
N GLU A 426 -21.34 -5.66 32.63
CA GLU A 426 -21.16 -6.33 31.34
C GLU A 426 -19.82 -5.97 30.65
N ALA A 427 -19.09 -4.99 31.18
CA ALA A 427 -17.82 -4.55 30.62
C ALA A 427 -16.76 -5.66 30.68
N ALA A 428 -16.17 -5.97 29.53
CA ALA A 428 -15.19 -7.04 29.35
C ALA A 428 -13.77 -6.50 29.14
N THR A 429 -13.62 -5.34 28.51
CA THR A 429 -12.31 -4.83 28.06
C THR A 429 -12.13 -3.36 28.43
N LEU A 430 -10.93 -3.04 28.91
CA LEU A 430 -10.43 -1.67 29.06
C LEU A 430 -9.47 -1.37 27.92
N VAL A 431 -9.77 -0.36 27.11
CA VAL A 431 -8.82 0.20 26.15
C VAL A 431 -8.18 1.43 26.76
N LEU A 432 -6.85 1.44 26.78
CA LEU A 432 -6.03 2.56 27.20
C LEU A 432 -5.52 3.28 25.96
N THR A 433 -5.65 4.60 25.90
CA THR A 433 -5.14 5.42 24.80
C THR A 433 -4.20 6.49 25.33
N ALA A 434 -3.00 6.54 24.77
CA ALA A 434 -2.00 7.57 25.00
C ALA A 434 -2.17 8.77 24.07
N SER A 435 -1.56 9.91 24.43
CA SER A 435 -1.62 11.14 23.63
C SER A 435 -0.96 11.03 22.26
N ASP A 436 -0.07 10.06 22.06
CA ASP A 436 0.59 9.76 20.78
C ASP A 436 -0.22 8.80 19.90
N GLY A 437 -1.42 8.41 20.34
CA GLY A 437 -2.30 7.48 19.63
C GLY A 437 -2.03 6.01 19.93
N TYR A 438 -0.99 5.67 20.71
CA TYR A 438 -0.76 4.29 21.13
C TYR A 438 -1.94 3.77 21.96
N THR A 439 -2.38 2.55 21.67
CA THR A 439 -3.42 1.87 22.44
C THR A 439 -2.93 0.56 23.03
N ALA A 440 -3.49 0.20 24.18
CA ALA A 440 -3.31 -1.11 24.79
C ALA A 440 -4.65 -1.58 25.36
N GLU A 441 -4.85 -2.89 25.41
CA GLU A 441 -6.06 -3.48 25.98
C GLU A 441 -5.74 -4.26 27.25
N ALA A 442 -6.66 -4.21 28.21
CA ALA A 442 -6.62 -5.00 29.42
C ALA A 442 -7.99 -5.61 29.70
N LYS A 443 -8.03 -6.84 30.23
CA LYS A 443 -9.30 -7.47 30.63
C LYS A 443 -9.87 -6.75 31.85
N MET A 444 -11.13 -6.33 31.77
CA MET A 444 -11.79 -5.61 32.88
C MET A 444 -11.82 -6.43 34.16
N ALA A 445 -11.96 -7.75 34.08
CA ALA A 445 -11.91 -8.62 35.25
C ALA A 445 -10.56 -8.51 36.01
N ASP A 446 -9.45 -8.43 35.27
CA ASP A 446 -8.11 -8.35 35.85
C ASP A 446 -7.83 -6.93 36.39
N VAL A 447 -8.28 -5.89 35.67
CA VAL A 447 -8.18 -4.49 36.12
C VAL A 447 -9.02 -4.25 37.37
N LEU A 448 -10.25 -4.77 37.45
CA LEU A 448 -11.12 -4.64 38.62
C LEU A 448 -10.58 -5.44 39.83
N ALA A 449 -9.85 -6.53 39.59
CA ALA A 449 -9.19 -7.30 40.65
C ALA A 449 -7.91 -6.61 41.17
N CYS A 450 -7.33 -5.69 40.41
CA CYS A 450 -6.10 -5.00 40.73
C CYS A 450 -6.33 -3.84 41.72
N LYS A 451 -5.97 -4.06 42.99
CA LYS A 451 -6.17 -3.09 44.07
C LYS A 451 -5.24 -1.88 44.01
N ASP A 452 -4.06 -2.07 43.41
CA ASP A 452 -2.98 -1.08 43.37
C ASP A 452 -2.84 -0.44 41.98
N CYS A 453 -3.79 -0.70 41.08
CA CYS A 453 -3.83 -0.09 39.76
C CYS A 453 -4.26 1.37 39.87
N LEU A 454 -3.50 2.27 39.24
CA LEU A 454 -3.74 3.72 39.30
C LEU A 454 -3.38 4.47 38.02
N VAL A 455 -3.93 5.68 37.93
CA VAL A 455 -3.46 6.73 37.02
C VAL A 455 -2.42 7.56 37.77
N GLN A 456 -1.16 7.41 37.39
CA GLN A 456 0.00 8.07 38.02
C GLN A 456 0.14 9.50 37.51
N PHE A 457 0.47 10.41 38.43
CA PHE A 457 0.95 11.75 38.11
C PHE A 457 2.46 11.73 37.90
N THR A 458 2.91 12.23 36.75
CA THR A 458 4.33 12.39 36.46
C THR A 458 4.83 13.79 36.79
N GLU A 459 6.14 13.97 36.96
CA GLU A 459 6.75 15.27 37.26
C GLU A 459 6.56 16.29 36.12
N ASP A 460 6.42 15.83 34.89
CA ASP A 460 6.16 16.65 33.70
C ASP A 460 4.66 16.95 33.47
N GLY A 461 3.79 16.59 34.42
CA GLY A 461 2.37 16.91 34.38
C GLY A 461 1.55 16.03 33.44
N LYS A 462 2.08 14.86 33.06
CA LYS A 462 1.39 13.84 32.28
C LYS A 462 0.82 12.76 33.19
N LEU A 463 0.06 11.86 32.58
CA LEU A 463 -0.62 10.76 33.25
C LEU A 463 -0.12 9.44 32.70
N ASN A 464 0.19 8.47 33.57
CA ASN A 464 0.53 7.11 33.14
C ASN A 464 -0.44 6.09 33.75
N ALA A 465 -0.79 5.05 33.01
CA ALA A 465 -1.40 3.85 33.56
C ALA A 465 -0.35 3.01 34.28
N VAL A 466 -0.60 2.69 35.54
CA VAL A 466 0.23 1.84 36.38
C VAL A 466 -0.58 0.64 36.80
N MET A 467 -0.20 -0.55 36.31
CA MET A 467 -0.99 -1.77 36.41
C MET A 467 -0.19 -2.93 37.06
N PRO A 468 0.14 -2.87 38.36
CA PRO A 468 0.90 -3.92 39.04
C PRO A 468 0.21 -5.29 38.96
N GLY A 469 1.00 -6.31 38.62
CA GLY A 469 0.51 -7.68 38.42
C GLY A 469 -0.09 -7.94 37.03
N LEU A 470 -0.26 -6.92 36.19
CA LEU A 470 -0.64 -7.06 34.79
C LEU A 470 0.61 -6.98 33.88
N GLU A 471 0.44 -7.36 32.62
CA GLU A 471 1.48 -7.37 31.60
C GLU A 471 2.06 -5.98 31.32
N SER A 472 3.30 -5.91 30.84
CA SER A 472 3.97 -4.62 30.65
C SER A 472 3.32 -3.71 29.61
N SER A 473 2.55 -4.26 28.66
CA SER A 473 1.78 -3.53 27.64
C SER A 473 0.70 -2.65 28.25
N THR A 474 0.10 -3.05 29.38
CA THR A 474 -0.94 -2.25 30.06
C THR A 474 -0.36 -1.12 30.91
N TRP A 475 0.98 -0.99 30.99
CA TRP A 475 1.68 0.13 31.63
C TRP A 475 1.92 1.24 30.61
N VAL A 476 0.83 1.89 30.23
CA VAL A 476 0.82 2.89 29.17
C VAL A 476 1.25 4.25 29.71
N LYS A 477 2.16 4.93 29.00
CA LYS A 477 2.55 6.30 29.36
C LYS A 477 1.65 7.31 28.65
N GLU A 478 1.57 8.51 29.22
CA GLU A 478 0.89 9.66 28.61
C GLU A 478 -0.58 9.37 28.24
N ILE A 479 -1.28 8.63 29.10
CA ILE A 479 -2.69 8.27 28.91
C ILE A 479 -3.60 9.49 28.92
N VAL A 480 -4.51 9.54 27.95
CA VAL A 480 -5.53 10.59 27.81
C VAL A 480 -6.95 10.03 27.82
N LYS A 481 -7.13 8.74 27.52
CA LYS A 481 -8.46 8.13 27.49
C LYS A 481 -8.42 6.69 27.98
N PHE A 482 -9.41 6.34 28.79
CA PHE A 482 -9.84 4.95 28.97
C PHE A 482 -11.23 4.77 28.36
N GLU A 483 -11.37 3.72 27.57
CA GLU A 483 -12.65 3.32 27.01
C GLU A 483 -13.00 1.93 27.50
N ILE A 484 -14.14 1.84 28.19
CA ILE A 484 -14.63 0.59 28.75
C ILE A 484 -15.61 -0.02 27.75
N LYS A 485 -15.30 -1.22 27.28
CA LYS A 485 -16.10 -1.95 26.29
C LYS A 485 -16.78 -3.15 26.90
#